data_AF-A0AAJ3F2V8-F1
#
_entry.id   AF-A0AAJ3F2V8-F1
#
_cell.length_a   1.000
_cell.length_b   1.000
_cell.length_c   1.000
_cell.angle_alpha   90.00
_cell.angle_beta   90.00
_cell.angle_gamma   90.00
#
_symmetry.space_group_name_H-M   'P 1'
#
loop_
_entity.id
_entity.type
_entity.pdbx_description
1 polymer ?
#
loop_
_entity_poly.entity_id
_entity_poly.type
_entity_poly.pdbx_seq_one_letter_code
_entity_poly.pdbx_strand_id
1 'polypeptide(L)'
;MQSFRISHYAGMSPMENYYETQHRWIQKLMDRDDVGVLVAFNTDHESQIYGFLCTEGGFTLPVVHYVYVKSDFRRLPQKDDSFKKGIATMLLAQRGINPRSPFYYTYKTGDWAGLAKHGQPFSGGMFRPLFARFDKYEAIRHEKEQVDRRKSRRKSKPLRVEYKCT
;
A
#
# COMPACT_ATOMS: atom_id res chain seq x y z
N MET A 1 9.65 -8.76 -23.35
CA MET A 1 8.35 -8.08 -23.11
C MET A 1 8.61 -6.58 -23.19
N GLN A 2 8.39 -5.96 -24.35
CA GLN A 2 8.56 -4.50 -24.50
C GLN A 2 7.40 -3.83 -23.76
N SER A 3 7.73 -3.08 -22.71
CA SER A 3 6.74 -2.31 -21.95
C SER A 3 6.24 -1.17 -22.81
N PHE A 4 4.93 -0.91 -22.85
CA PHE A 4 4.39 0.29 -23.50
C PHE A 4 5.02 1.59 -22.97
N ARG A 5 5.61 1.59 -21.77
CA ARG A 5 6.36 2.74 -21.23
C ARG A 5 7.53 3.21 -22.09
N ILE A 6 8.14 2.32 -22.88
CA ILE A 6 9.27 2.66 -23.76
C ILE A 6 8.84 2.83 -25.23
N SER A 7 7.54 2.77 -25.51
CA SER A 7 7.03 3.00 -26.85
C SER A 7 7.20 4.47 -27.24
N HIS A 8 7.52 4.73 -28.51
CA HIS A 8 7.49 6.08 -29.08
C HIS A 8 6.08 6.70 -29.05
N TYR A 9 5.03 5.88 -28.87
CA TYR A 9 3.66 6.34 -28.64
C TYR A 9 3.35 6.69 -27.18
N ALA A 10 4.28 6.44 -26.24
CA ALA A 10 4.12 6.83 -24.84
C ALA A 10 4.44 8.32 -24.68
N GLY A 11 3.57 9.18 -25.21
CA GLY A 11 3.60 10.61 -24.94
C GLY A 11 3.31 10.91 -23.48
N MET A 12 3.71 12.10 -23.02
CA MET A 12 3.25 12.60 -21.73
C MET A 12 1.74 12.77 -21.77
N SER A 13 1.03 12.18 -20.80
CA SER A 13 -0.40 12.46 -20.64
C SER A 13 -0.57 13.90 -20.17
N PRO A 14 -1.39 14.73 -20.85
CA PRO A 14 -1.75 16.04 -20.34
C PRO A 14 -2.26 15.94 -18.91
N MET A 15 -1.91 16.92 -18.08
CA MET A 15 -2.24 16.90 -16.67
C MET A 15 -3.77 16.91 -16.45
N GLU A 16 -4.49 17.57 -17.34
CA GLU A 16 -5.95 17.64 -17.39
C GLU A 16 -6.57 16.24 -17.53
N ASN A 17 -6.09 15.46 -18.51
CA ASN A 17 -6.55 14.08 -18.75
C ASN A 17 -6.20 13.16 -17.57
N TYR A 18 -5.06 13.40 -16.94
CA TYR A 18 -4.68 12.68 -15.73
C TYR A 18 -5.68 12.97 -14.60
N TYR A 19 -6.01 14.24 -14.34
CA TYR A 19 -6.99 14.59 -13.31
C TYR A 19 -8.38 14.03 -13.62
N GLU A 20 -8.89 14.21 -14.84
CA GLU A 20 -10.21 13.70 -15.26
C GLU A 20 -10.38 12.20 -15.03
N THR A 21 -9.34 11.42 -15.30
CA THR A 21 -9.42 9.96 -15.18
C THR A 21 -9.11 9.48 -13.75
N GLN A 22 -8.08 10.03 -13.11
CA GLN A 22 -7.65 9.56 -11.79
C GLN A 22 -8.58 10.03 -10.67
N HIS A 23 -9.18 11.22 -10.76
CA HIS A 23 -10.09 11.69 -9.73
C HIS A 23 -11.26 10.73 -9.55
N ARG A 24 -11.77 10.13 -10.63
CA ARG A 24 -12.92 9.21 -10.59
C ARG A 24 -12.56 7.93 -9.84
N TRP A 25 -11.35 7.42 -10.03
CA TRP A 25 -10.87 6.24 -9.32
C TRP A 25 -10.63 6.53 -7.84
N ILE A 26 -10.07 7.69 -7.52
CA ILE A 26 -9.88 8.13 -6.13
C ILE A 26 -11.25 8.29 -5.47
N GLN A 27 -12.20 8.95 -6.12
CA GLN A 27 -13.54 9.15 -5.60
C GLN A 27 -14.25 7.81 -5.35
N LYS A 28 -14.26 6.91 -6.34
CA LYS A 28 -14.81 5.55 -6.16
C LYS A 28 -14.19 4.79 -5.00
N LEU A 29 -12.91 4.99 -4.74
CA LEU A 29 -12.25 4.40 -3.58
C LEU A 29 -12.73 5.07 -2.29
N MET A 30 -12.77 6.40 -2.25
CA MET A 30 -13.22 7.18 -1.09
C MET A 30 -14.70 6.93 -0.74
N ASP A 31 -15.52 6.58 -1.73
CA ASP A 31 -16.95 6.28 -1.55
C ASP A 31 -17.20 4.88 -0.95
N ARG A 32 -16.16 4.07 -0.74
CA ARG A 32 -16.32 2.74 -0.11
C ARG A 32 -16.43 2.85 1.39
N ASP A 33 -17.26 1.96 1.95
CA ASP A 33 -17.33 1.77 3.40
C ASP A 33 -15.95 1.44 3.98
N ASP A 34 -15.68 1.92 5.19
CA ASP A 34 -14.42 1.72 5.93
C ASP A 34 -13.16 2.29 5.26
N VAL A 35 -13.27 3.06 4.17
CA VAL A 35 -12.16 3.87 3.66
C VAL A 35 -12.01 5.10 4.53
N GLY A 36 -10.77 5.36 4.93
CA GLY A 36 -10.44 6.50 5.80
C GLY A 36 -9.11 7.11 5.42
N VAL A 37 -9.07 8.45 5.46
CA VAL A 37 -7.85 9.23 5.26
C VAL A 37 -7.42 9.84 6.59
N LEU A 38 -6.13 9.73 6.91
CA LEU A 38 -5.50 10.57 7.94
C LEU A 38 -4.59 11.57 7.25
N VAL A 39 -4.62 12.80 7.76
CA VAL A 39 -3.77 13.89 7.27
C VAL A 39 -2.87 14.33 8.41
N ALA A 40 -1.57 14.41 8.15
CA ALA A 40 -0.61 15.05 9.04
C ALA A 40 -0.44 16.50 8.58
N PHE A 41 -0.70 17.46 9.47
CA PHE A 41 -0.65 18.88 9.17
C PHE A 41 -0.11 19.68 10.38
N ASN A 42 0.23 20.94 10.18
CA ASN A 42 0.61 21.85 11.25
C ASN A 42 -0.63 22.33 12.02
N THR A 43 -0.69 22.11 13.33
CA THR A 43 -1.82 22.54 14.16
C THR A 43 -2.05 24.04 14.15
N ASP A 44 -1.01 24.84 13.97
CA ASP A 44 -1.13 26.31 13.90
C ASP A 44 -1.51 26.80 12.49
N HIS A 45 -1.30 25.94 11.48
CA HIS A 45 -1.51 26.25 10.06
C HIS A 45 -2.03 25.01 9.32
N GLU A 46 -3.33 24.72 9.44
CA GLU A 46 -3.92 23.47 8.92
C GLU A 46 -3.75 23.25 7.40
N SER A 47 -3.58 24.32 6.63
CA SER A 47 -3.26 24.26 5.20
C SER A 47 -1.85 23.69 4.91
N GLN A 48 -0.96 23.67 5.91
CA GLN A 48 0.37 23.10 5.80
C GLN A 48 0.34 21.59 6.02
N ILE A 49 -0.07 20.87 4.98
CA ILE A 49 -0.09 19.40 4.97
C ILE A 49 1.34 18.86 4.82
N TYR A 50 1.74 17.96 5.71
CA TYR A 50 3.03 17.24 5.66
C TYR A 50 2.91 15.91 4.92
N GLY A 51 1.75 15.25 5.04
CA GLY A 51 1.49 13.96 4.44
C GLY A 51 0.09 13.44 4.73
N PHE A 52 -0.26 12.32 4.11
CA PHE A 52 -1.53 11.64 4.35
C PHE A 52 -1.39 10.13 4.16
N LEU A 53 -2.34 9.41 4.76
CA LEU A 53 -2.48 7.96 4.71
C LEU A 53 -3.93 7.63 4.34
N CYS A 54 -4.12 6.90 3.26
CA CYS A 54 -5.42 6.34 2.86
C CYS A 54 -5.43 4.83 3.16
N THR A 55 -6.37 4.39 3.98
CA THR A 55 -6.54 3.01 4.44
C THR A 55 -7.97 2.53 4.24
N GLU A 56 -8.14 1.22 4.13
CA GLU A 56 -9.44 0.56 4.05
C GLU A 56 -9.53 -0.62 5.03
N GLY A 57 -10.65 -0.70 5.75
CA GLY A 57 -10.99 -1.80 6.65
C GLY A 57 -11.84 -2.90 5.98
N GLY A 58 -12.19 -3.94 6.76
CA GLY A 58 -13.06 -5.03 6.30
C GLY A 58 -12.36 -6.19 5.58
N PHE A 59 -11.03 -6.14 5.44
CA PHE A 59 -10.19 -7.22 4.90
C PHE A 59 -9.57 -8.06 6.02
N THR A 60 -8.99 -9.21 5.65
CA THR A 60 -8.29 -10.08 6.61
C THR A 60 -7.08 -9.39 7.25
N LEU A 61 -6.42 -8.48 6.51
CA LEU A 61 -5.35 -7.62 6.99
C LEU A 61 -5.67 -6.17 6.60
N PRO A 62 -5.18 -5.17 7.36
CA PRO A 62 -5.40 -3.77 7.01
C PRO A 62 -4.86 -3.47 5.61
N VAL A 63 -5.62 -2.68 4.84
CA VAL A 63 -5.24 -2.26 3.49
C VAL A 63 -4.78 -0.81 3.53
N VAL A 64 -3.59 -0.57 2.98
CA VAL A 64 -3.02 0.77 2.76
C VAL A 64 -3.08 1.08 1.28
N HIS A 65 -3.98 1.97 0.86
CA HIS A 65 -4.06 2.34 -0.54
C HIS A 65 -2.92 3.23 -0.96
N TYR A 66 -2.63 4.24 -0.14
CA TYR A 66 -1.63 5.23 -0.45
C TYR A 66 -1.06 5.84 0.82
N VAL A 67 0.25 6.06 0.82
CA VAL A 67 0.94 6.85 1.85
C VAL A 67 1.80 7.87 1.12
N TYR A 68 1.60 9.14 1.47
CA TYR A 68 2.42 10.23 0.96
C TYR A 68 2.91 11.08 2.12
N VAL A 69 4.19 11.43 2.05
CA VAL A 69 4.84 12.39 2.94
C VAL A 69 5.73 13.24 2.04
N LYS A 70 5.75 14.56 2.22
CA LYS A 70 6.68 15.43 1.47
C LYS A 70 8.13 15.05 1.77
N SER A 71 9.02 15.19 0.79
CA SER A 71 10.43 14.75 0.87
C SER A 71 11.12 15.14 2.18
N ASP A 72 10.92 16.37 2.59
CA ASP A 72 11.65 17.00 3.69
C ASP A 72 11.24 16.41 5.05
N PHE A 73 10.04 15.81 5.11
CA PHE A 73 9.51 15.16 6.31
C PHE A 73 9.55 13.61 6.24
N ARG A 74 10.17 13.04 5.20
CA ARG A 74 10.34 11.58 5.07
C ARG A 74 11.45 11.02 5.95
N ARG A 75 12.50 11.81 6.19
CA ARG A 75 13.68 11.38 6.96
C ARG A 75 13.43 11.57 8.46
N LEU A 76 13.89 10.58 9.24
CA LEU A 76 14.06 10.70 10.70
C LEU A 76 14.97 11.90 11.02
N PRO A 77 14.85 12.50 12.22
CA PRO A 77 15.17 13.90 12.42
C PRO A 77 16.66 14.18 12.22
N GLN A 78 16.97 15.16 11.35
CA GLN A 78 18.34 15.64 11.18
C GLN A 78 18.67 16.88 12.03
N LYS A 79 17.66 17.53 12.64
CA LYS A 79 17.88 18.70 13.52
C LYS A 79 16.81 18.94 14.60
N ASP A 80 15.61 18.39 14.46
CA ASP A 80 14.49 18.68 15.37
C ASP A 80 13.80 17.37 15.79
N ASP A 81 13.75 17.09 17.09
CA ASP A 81 13.18 15.88 17.69
C ASP A 81 11.64 15.81 17.61
N SER A 82 11.00 16.81 17.00
CA SER A 82 9.56 16.85 16.73
C SER A 82 8.99 15.55 16.15
N PHE A 83 9.74 14.85 15.30
CA PHE A 83 9.33 13.57 14.70
C PHE A 83 10.24 12.40 15.10
N LYS A 84 10.18 11.96 16.36
CA LYS A 84 10.90 10.76 16.86
C LYS A 84 10.67 9.50 16.01
N LYS A 85 9.50 9.41 15.36
CA LYS A 85 9.13 8.38 14.38
C LYS A 85 8.74 9.13 13.11
N GLY A 86 9.27 8.74 11.93
CA GLY A 86 8.94 9.45 10.68
C GLY A 86 7.43 9.49 10.41
N ILE A 87 6.93 10.55 9.76
CA ILE A 87 5.48 10.84 9.63
C ILE A 87 4.68 9.65 9.10
N ALA A 88 5.20 8.92 8.10
CA ALA A 88 4.54 7.74 7.56
C ALA A 88 4.34 6.63 8.62
N THR A 89 5.31 6.46 9.53
CA THR A 89 5.21 5.50 10.64
C THR A 89 4.18 5.98 11.66
N MET A 90 4.12 7.28 11.95
CA MET A 90 3.13 7.86 12.85
C MET A 90 1.70 7.69 12.30
N LEU A 91 1.50 7.98 11.01
CA LEU A 91 0.21 7.80 10.35
C LEU A 91 -0.26 6.33 10.40
N LEU A 92 0.64 5.37 10.12
CA LEU A 92 0.30 3.96 10.21
C LEU A 92 -0.02 3.54 11.65
N ALA A 93 0.78 3.99 12.62
CA ALA A 93 0.53 3.70 14.03
C ALA A 93 -0.82 4.26 14.51
N GLN A 94 -1.21 5.45 14.03
CA GLN A 94 -2.51 6.07 14.34
C GLN A 94 -3.69 5.24 13.79
N ARG A 95 -3.50 4.48 12.71
CA ARG A 95 -4.46 3.48 12.19
C ARG A 95 -4.32 2.10 12.83
N GLY A 96 -3.46 1.95 13.84
CA GLY A 96 -3.19 0.65 14.47
C GLY A 96 -2.39 -0.31 13.57
N ILE A 97 -1.75 0.19 12.52
CA ILE A 97 -0.98 -0.62 11.57
C ILE A 97 0.48 -0.60 12.00
N ASN A 98 1.01 -1.75 12.40
CA ASN A 98 2.44 -1.92 12.59
C ASN A 98 3.11 -2.17 11.23
N PRO A 99 4.03 -1.30 10.75
CA PRO A 99 4.64 -1.42 9.43
C PRO A 99 5.56 -2.64 9.27
N ARG A 100 5.91 -3.33 10.36
CA ARG A 100 6.65 -4.60 10.35
C ARG A 100 5.75 -5.83 10.39
N SER A 101 4.49 -5.68 10.75
CA SER A 101 3.48 -6.76 10.75
C SER A 101 2.82 -6.89 9.38
N PRO A 102 2.25 -8.04 8.99
CA PRO A 102 1.59 -8.19 7.69
C PRO A 102 0.45 -7.19 7.45
N PHE A 103 0.52 -6.45 6.35
CA PHE A 103 -0.57 -5.59 5.84
C PHE A 103 -0.56 -5.57 4.31
N TYR A 104 -1.64 -5.15 3.67
CA TYR A 104 -1.69 -5.00 2.22
C TYR A 104 -1.38 -3.58 1.79
N TYR A 105 -0.76 -3.43 0.63
CA TYR A 105 -0.68 -2.15 -0.04
C TYR A 105 -1.05 -2.23 -1.51
N THR A 106 -1.80 -1.26 -2.02
CA THR A 106 -2.33 -1.31 -3.39
C THR A 106 -1.54 -0.44 -4.36
N TYR A 107 -0.83 0.57 -3.86
CA TYR A 107 -0.03 1.46 -4.69
C TYR A 107 1.47 1.34 -4.35
N LYS A 108 2.30 1.18 -5.38
CA LYS A 108 3.75 1.04 -5.22
C LYS A 108 4.44 2.31 -5.75
N THR A 109 4.99 3.12 -4.85
CA THR A 109 5.92 4.19 -5.22
C THR A 109 7.35 3.64 -5.31
N GLY A 110 8.25 4.36 -5.99
CA GLY A 110 9.67 3.98 -6.07
C GLY A 110 10.30 3.86 -4.68
N ASP A 111 10.02 4.85 -3.82
CA ASP A 111 10.51 4.87 -2.44
C ASP A 111 9.98 3.68 -1.62
N TRP A 112 8.70 3.35 -1.78
CA TRP A 112 8.07 2.22 -1.08
C TRP A 112 8.73 0.89 -1.40
N ALA A 113 9.16 0.69 -2.65
CA ALA A 113 9.83 -0.54 -3.07
C ALA A 113 11.15 -0.79 -2.31
N GLY A 114 11.87 0.28 -1.94
CA GLY A 114 13.06 0.17 -1.09
C GLY A 114 12.69 -0.13 0.36
N LEU A 115 11.67 0.56 0.86
CA LEU A 115 11.22 0.53 2.24
C LEU A 115 10.50 -0.75 2.67
N ALA A 116 9.95 -1.51 1.71
CA ALA A 116 9.26 -2.78 1.96
C ALA A 116 10.17 -4.02 1.89
N LYS A 117 11.49 -3.85 1.74
CA LYS A 117 12.44 -4.99 1.76
C LYS A 117 12.55 -5.60 3.16
N HIS A 118 13.05 -6.83 3.24
CA HIS A 118 13.31 -7.50 4.53
C HIS A 118 14.24 -6.66 5.41
N GLY A 119 13.89 -6.50 6.68
CA GLY A 119 14.65 -5.67 7.64
C GLY A 119 14.44 -4.16 7.52
N GLN A 120 13.66 -3.70 6.54
CA GLN A 120 13.34 -2.27 6.38
C GLN A 120 12.10 -1.87 7.19
N PRO A 121 11.85 -0.56 7.39
CA PRO A 121 10.79 -0.09 8.28
C PRO A 121 9.38 -0.57 7.89
N PHE A 122 9.13 -0.87 6.61
CA PHE A 122 7.82 -1.28 6.08
C PHE A 122 7.82 -2.72 5.56
N SER A 123 8.66 -3.59 6.14
CA SER A 123 8.85 -4.98 5.70
C SER A 123 7.60 -5.86 5.78
N GLY A 124 6.55 -5.43 6.49
CA GLY A 124 5.28 -6.13 6.57
C GLY A 124 4.36 -5.96 5.36
N GLY A 125 4.70 -5.04 4.46
CA GLY A 125 3.85 -4.69 3.32
C GLY A 125 3.80 -5.79 2.26
N MET A 126 2.59 -6.19 1.87
CA MET A 126 2.33 -7.11 0.76
C MET A 126 1.60 -6.43 -0.39
N PHE A 127 2.23 -6.40 -1.56
CA PHE A 127 1.63 -5.74 -2.72
C PHE A 127 0.39 -6.48 -3.22
N ARG A 128 -0.75 -5.79 -3.27
CA ARG A 128 -2.06 -6.28 -3.76
C ARG A 128 -2.76 -5.17 -4.57
N PRO A 129 -2.28 -4.84 -5.77
CA PRO A 129 -2.84 -3.74 -6.56
C PRO A 129 -4.31 -3.93 -6.96
N LEU A 130 -4.78 -5.19 -7.01
CA LEU A 130 -6.15 -5.51 -7.40
C LEU A 130 -7.20 -5.03 -6.39
N PHE A 131 -6.86 -4.85 -5.12
CA PHE A 131 -7.83 -4.41 -4.11
C PHE A 131 -8.34 -2.99 -4.35
N ALA A 132 -7.53 -2.12 -4.95
CA ALA A 132 -7.95 -0.78 -5.36
C ALA A 132 -8.70 -0.76 -6.71
N ARG A 133 -8.76 -1.87 -7.44
CA ARG A 133 -9.37 -1.93 -8.80
C ARG A 133 -10.78 -2.50 -8.82
N PHE A 134 -11.05 -3.45 -7.94
CA PHE A 134 -12.36 -4.08 -7.82
C PHE A 134 -13.17 -3.43 -6.73
N ASP A 135 -14.49 -3.40 -6.84
CA ASP A 135 -15.37 -2.98 -5.75
C ASP A 135 -15.08 -3.78 -4.47
N LYS A 136 -15.38 -3.20 -3.30
CA LYS A 136 -14.97 -3.76 -2.00
C LYS A 136 -15.37 -5.23 -1.84
N TYR A 137 -16.62 -5.57 -2.15
CA TYR A 137 -17.12 -6.94 -2.06
C TYR A 137 -16.33 -7.90 -2.96
N GLU A 138 -16.03 -7.49 -4.19
CA GLU A 138 -15.25 -8.28 -5.13
C GLU A 138 -13.79 -8.41 -4.68
N ALA A 139 -13.20 -7.37 -4.12
CA ALA A 139 -11.84 -7.39 -3.56
C ALA A 139 -11.73 -8.39 -2.39
N ILE A 140 -12.72 -8.40 -1.49
CA ILE A 140 -12.81 -9.35 -0.37
C ILE A 140 -13.02 -10.78 -0.89
N ARG A 141 -13.90 -10.98 -1.88
CA ARG A 141 -14.10 -12.30 -2.52
C ARG A 141 -12.79 -12.80 -3.13
N HIS A 142 -12.09 -11.93 -3.87
CA HIS A 142 -10.80 -12.26 -4.46
C HIS A 142 -9.74 -12.59 -3.39
N GLU A 143 -9.71 -11.88 -2.26
CA GLU A 143 -8.85 -12.24 -1.13
C GLU A 143 -9.12 -13.66 -0.64
N LYS A 144 -10.39 -14.00 -0.37
CA LYS A 144 -10.81 -15.33 0.10
C LYS A 144 -10.42 -16.43 -0.88
N GLU A 145 -10.71 -16.25 -2.17
CA GLU A 145 -10.35 -17.22 -3.21
C GLU A 145 -8.84 -17.48 -3.29
N GLN A 146 -8.01 -16.44 -3.14
CA GLN A 146 -6.56 -16.59 -3.13
C GLN A 146 -6.06 -17.34 -1.89
N VAL A 147 -6.69 -17.13 -0.74
CA VAL A 147 -6.39 -17.87 0.49
C VAL A 147 -6.74 -19.35 0.33
N ASP A 148 -7.91 -19.66 -0.22
CA ASP A 148 -8.37 -21.04 -0.39
C ASP A 148 -7.55 -21.81 -1.43
N ARG A 149 -7.19 -21.16 -2.55
CA ARG A 149 -6.26 -21.72 -3.55
C ARG A 149 -4.88 -22.03 -2.96
N ARG A 150 -4.40 -21.24 -2.01
CA ARG A 150 -3.12 -21.52 -1.32
C ARG A 150 -3.25 -22.70 -0.35
N LYS A 151 -4.38 -22.82 0.36
CA LYS A 151 -4.65 -23.95 1.25
C LYS A 151 -4.75 -25.26 0.46
N SER A 152 -5.46 -25.28 -0.67
CA SER A 152 -5.58 -26.48 -1.52
C SER A 152 -4.23 -26.92 -2.08
N ARG A 153 -3.42 -25.98 -2.58
CA ARG A 153 -2.05 -26.27 -3.06
C ARG A 153 -1.10 -26.82 -1.99
N ARG A 154 -1.28 -26.44 -0.72
CA ARG A 154 -0.49 -27.00 0.39
C ARG A 154 -0.89 -28.44 0.70
N LYS A 155 -2.19 -28.77 0.64
CA LYS A 155 -2.69 -30.14 0.82
C LYS A 155 -2.26 -31.07 -0.31
N SER A 156 -2.13 -30.56 -1.53
CA SER A 156 -1.78 -31.37 -2.71
C SER A 156 -0.27 -31.55 -2.93
N LYS A 157 0.61 -31.02 -2.07
CA LYS A 157 2.05 -31.30 -2.20
C LYS A 157 2.29 -32.74 -1.74
N PRO A 158 2.71 -33.66 -2.64
CA PRO A 158 3.02 -35.02 -2.23
C PRO A 158 4.13 -35.00 -1.17
N LEU A 159 3.97 -35.80 -0.11
CA LEU A 159 5.03 -36.04 0.86
C LEU A 159 6.29 -36.45 0.09
N ARG A 160 7.38 -35.72 0.27
CA ARG A 160 8.68 -36.15 -0.27
C ARG A 160 8.98 -37.51 0.37
N VAL A 161 8.92 -38.56 -0.45
CA VAL A 161 9.43 -39.87 -0.06
C VAL A 161 10.94 -39.72 0.00
N GLU A 162 11.50 -39.67 1.20
CA GLU A 162 12.94 -39.70 1.40
C GLU A 162 13.42 -41.13 1.20
N TYR A 163 14.06 -41.39 0.06
CA TYR A 163 14.77 -42.65 -0.14
C TYR A 163 16.09 -42.58 0.63
N LYS A 164 16.21 -43.37 1.69
CA LYS A 164 17.51 -43.66 2.32
C LYS A 164 18.20 -44.72 1.46
N CYS A 165 19.27 -44.34 0.76
CA CYS A 165 20.22 -45.32 0.23
C CYS A 165 21.06 -45.86 1.40
N THR A 166 20.93 -47.16 1.66
CA THR A 166 21.83 -47.95 2.51
C THR A 166 22.99 -48.49 1.69
#